data_AF-A0A850SRH4-F1
#
_entry.id   AF-A0A850SRH4-F1
#
_cell.length_a   1.000
_cell.length_b   1.000
_cell.length_c   1.000
_cell.angle_alpha   90.00
_cell.angle_beta   90.00
_cell.angle_gamma   90.00
#
_symmetry.space_group_name_H-M   'P 1'
#
loop_
_entity.id
_entity.type
_entity.pdbx_description
1 polymer ?
#
loop_
_entity_poly.entity_id
_entity_poly.type
_entity_poly.pdbx_seq_one_letter_code
_entity_poly.pdbx_strand_id
1 'polypeptide(L)'
;MHDWSGKWRVEASIPGGGRYEGTLAIESAGEDCRLTWDISDGTYFGVGAARPEGLFASCAPDLDQCRLLVLDLAGREGRLLDRSLRPKAIAARPDGPSAFVLSGAGLSRLKLHPNGSALFAEIAAGDQRLEGLGWRTARSVAAAWGGELDRHVILFYEMAASGREATAKWALGRIPALADERLRRIS
;
A
#
# COMPACT_ATOMS: atom_id res chain seq x y z
N MET A 1 17.55 -1.89 -6.74
CA MET A 1 16.08 -1.93 -6.58
C MET A 1 15.55 -2.92 -7.62
N HIS A 2 14.56 -3.74 -7.27
CA HIS A 2 13.98 -4.69 -8.23
C HIS A 2 13.12 -3.97 -9.27
N ASP A 3 13.11 -4.46 -10.51
CA ASP A 3 12.17 -4.01 -11.53
C ASP A 3 10.85 -4.77 -11.39
N TRP A 4 9.80 -4.04 -10.99
CA TRP A 4 8.45 -4.56 -10.84
C TRP A 4 7.63 -4.48 -12.13
N SER A 5 8.10 -3.73 -13.12
CA SER A 5 7.33 -3.41 -14.33
C SER A 5 7.02 -4.64 -15.15
N GLY A 6 5.82 -4.71 -15.73
CA GLY A 6 5.42 -5.80 -16.62
C GLY A 6 4.15 -6.49 -16.14
N LYS A 7 3.88 -7.67 -16.71
CA LYS A 7 2.68 -8.44 -16.37
C LYS A 7 3.04 -9.64 -15.49
N TRP A 8 2.17 -9.88 -14.53
CA TRP A 8 2.29 -10.95 -13.54
C TRP A 8 1.00 -11.76 -13.51
N ARG A 9 1.10 -13.08 -13.40
CA ARG A 9 -0.01 -13.94 -12.97
C ARG A 9 -0.16 -13.80 -11.46
N VAL A 10 -1.40 -13.67 -10.99
CA VAL A 10 -1.75 -13.50 -9.59
C VAL A 10 -2.52 -14.71 -9.10
N GLU A 11 -2.16 -15.21 -7.93
CA GLU A 11 -2.93 -16.23 -7.20
C GLU A 11 -2.97 -15.86 -5.73
N ALA A 12 -4.17 -15.76 -5.15
CA ALA A 12 -4.32 -15.39 -3.75
C ALA A 12 -5.24 -16.32 -2.98
N SER A 13 -5.08 -16.33 -1.66
CA SER A 13 -5.91 -17.08 -0.72
C SER A 13 -6.23 -16.20 0.48
N ILE A 14 -7.52 -16.05 0.75
CA ILE A 14 -8.05 -15.21 1.82
C ILE A 14 -8.49 -16.12 2.97
N PRO A 15 -7.95 -15.97 4.19
CA PRO A 15 -8.41 -16.75 5.33
C PRO A 15 -9.91 -16.59 5.56
N GLY A 16 -10.66 -17.69 5.44
CA GLY A 16 -12.12 -17.70 5.56
C GLY A 16 -12.89 -17.01 4.42
N GLY A 17 -12.21 -16.47 3.40
CA GLY A 17 -12.78 -15.58 2.38
C GLY A 17 -12.59 -16.04 0.92
N GLY A 18 -12.12 -17.26 0.70
CA GLY A 18 -12.00 -17.84 -0.65
C GLY A 18 -10.63 -17.63 -1.32
N ARG A 19 -10.58 -17.79 -2.64
CA ARG A 19 -9.38 -17.66 -3.48
C ARG A 19 -9.72 -16.85 -4.72
N TYR A 20 -8.76 -16.10 -5.24
CA TYR A 20 -8.86 -15.45 -6.53
C TYR A 20 -7.60 -15.68 -7.36
N GLU A 21 -7.77 -15.58 -8.67
CA GLU A 21 -6.68 -15.63 -9.65
C GLU A 21 -6.90 -14.58 -10.73
N GLY A 22 -5.82 -14.24 -11.45
CA GLY A 22 -5.89 -13.30 -12.56
C GLY A 22 -4.53 -12.77 -12.98
N THR A 23 -4.50 -11.51 -13.39
CA THR A 23 -3.28 -10.81 -13.78
C THR A 23 -3.10 -9.49 -13.05
N LEU A 24 -1.84 -9.10 -12.89
CA LEU A 24 -1.43 -7.82 -12.38
C LEU A 24 -0.50 -7.17 -13.41
N ALA A 25 -0.90 -6.02 -13.93
CA ALA A 25 -0.05 -5.16 -14.72
C ALA A 25 0.57 -4.09 -13.82
N ILE A 26 1.89 -3.94 -13.88
CA ILE A 26 2.63 -2.92 -13.15
C ILE A 26 3.31 -2.00 -14.15
N GLU A 27 2.96 -0.72 -14.08
CA GLU A 27 3.56 0.36 -14.86
C GLU A 27 4.42 1.22 -13.93
N SER A 28 5.74 1.05 -13.98
CA SER A 28 6.67 1.80 -13.12
C SER A 28 7.01 3.16 -13.72
N ALA A 29 7.05 4.17 -12.86
CA ALA A 29 7.53 5.52 -13.09
C ALA A 29 8.58 5.85 -12.02
N GLY A 30 9.80 5.34 -12.21
CA GLY A 30 10.86 5.42 -11.20
C GLY A 30 10.56 4.52 -10.01
N GLU A 31 10.45 5.10 -8.82
CA GLU A 31 10.14 4.36 -7.58
C GLU A 31 8.64 4.23 -7.32
N ASP A 32 7.80 4.90 -8.11
CA ASP A 32 6.35 4.78 -8.01
C ASP A 32 5.84 3.90 -9.14
N CYS A 33 4.73 3.21 -8.91
CA CYS A 33 4.08 2.44 -9.94
C CYS A 33 2.56 2.57 -9.89
N ARG A 34 1.94 2.42 -11.05
CA ARG A 34 0.51 2.12 -11.16
C ARG A 34 0.32 0.63 -11.30
N LEU A 35 -0.70 0.14 -10.64
CA LEU A 35 -1.06 -1.27 -10.61
C LEU A 35 -2.47 -1.43 -11.16
N THR A 36 -2.69 -2.48 -11.94
CA THR A 36 -4.02 -2.88 -12.39
C THR A 36 -4.15 -4.39 -12.22
N TRP A 37 -5.03 -4.78 -11.30
CA TRP A 37 -5.42 -6.17 -11.11
C TRP A 37 -6.64 -6.44 -11.97
N ASP A 38 -6.57 -7.49 -12.78
CA ASP A 38 -7.70 -8.07 -13.48
C ASP A 38 -7.86 -9.51 -12.97
N ILE A 39 -8.75 -9.68 -12.00
CA ILE A 39 -8.93 -10.93 -11.24
C ILE A 39 -10.36 -11.43 -11.37
N SER A 40 -10.61 -12.66 -10.90
CA SER A 40 -11.93 -13.31 -10.97
C SER A 40 -13.09 -12.50 -10.35
N ASP A 41 -12.79 -11.61 -9.41
CA ASP A 41 -13.77 -10.74 -8.74
C ASP A 41 -13.97 -9.37 -9.42
N GLY A 42 -13.17 -9.08 -10.46
CA GLY A 42 -13.26 -7.85 -11.23
C GLY A 42 -11.91 -7.15 -11.40
N THR A 43 -11.97 -5.91 -11.89
CA THR A 43 -10.80 -5.07 -12.12
C THR A 43 -10.62 -4.07 -10.99
N TYR A 44 -9.40 -3.99 -10.48
CA TYR A 44 -9.01 -3.06 -9.42
C TYR A 44 -7.75 -2.29 -9.80
N PHE A 45 -7.62 -1.09 -9.24
CA PHE A 45 -6.52 -0.18 -9.53
C PHE A 45 -5.71 0.11 -8.27
N GLY A 46 -4.46 0.51 -8.46
CA GLY A 46 -3.61 0.86 -7.34
C GLY A 46 -2.45 1.76 -7.66
N VAL A 47 -1.88 2.27 -6.57
CA VAL A 47 -0.60 2.98 -6.54
C VAL A 47 0.35 2.20 -5.66
N GLY A 48 1.63 2.19 -6.04
CA GLY A 48 2.66 1.52 -5.26
C GLY A 48 3.95 2.31 -5.22
N ALA A 49 4.73 2.06 -4.18
CA ALA A 49 6.04 2.65 -3.95
C ALA A 49 7.05 1.52 -3.73
N ALA A 50 7.95 1.35 -4.70
CA ALA A 50 9.05 0.42 -4.63
C ALA A 50 10.10 0.91 -3.63
N ARG A 51 10.59 -0.02 -2.81
CA ARG A 51 11.64 0.18 -1.82
C ARG A 51 12.67 -0.95 -1.95
N PRO A 52 13.87 -0.78 -1.37
CA PRO A 52 14.88 -1.86 -1.37
C PRO A 52 14.36 -3.18 -0.81
N GLU A 53 13.46 -3.15 0.17
CA GLU A 53 12.88 -4.34 0.80
C GLU A 53 11.69 -4.95 0.05
N GLY A 54 11.06 -4.25 -0.89
CA GLY A 54 9.82 -4.72 -1.51
C GLY A 54 8.98 -3.61 -2.11
N LEU A 55 7.72 -3.94 -2.43
CA LEU A 55 6.76 -3.00 -3.00
C LEU A 55 5.57 -2.87 -2.06
N PHE A 56 5.33 -1.64 -1.58
CA PHE A 56 4.08 -1.28 -0.92
C PHE A 56 3.05 -0.91 -1.96
N ALA A 57 1.82 -1.37 -1.83
CA ALA A 57 0.73 -0.99 -2.71
C ALA A 57 -0.57 -0.70 -1.94
N SER A 58 -1.35 0.24 -2.46
CA SER A 58 -2.75 0.45 -2.10
C SER A 58 -3.61 0.07 -3.30
N CYS A 59 -4.73 -0.60 -3.06
CA CYS A 59 -5.65 -1.04 -4.09
C CYS A 59 -7.10 -0.67 -3.74
N ALA A 60 -7.85 -0.24 -4.75
CA ALA A 60 -9.27 0.12 -4.69
C ALA A 60 -9.97 -0.08 -6.05
N PRO A 61 -11.32 -0.09 -6.12
CA PRO A 61 -12.06 -0.19 -7.38
C PRO A 61 -11.86 0.98 -8.35
N ASP A 62 -11.36 2.11 -7.85
CA ASP A 62 -11.07 3.32 -8.62
C ASP A 62 -9.72 3.90 -8.17
N LEU A 63 -8.86 4.23 -9.14
CA LEU A 63 -7.52 4.78 -8.88
C LEU A 63 -7.57 6.09 -8.08
N ASP A 64 -8.62 6.90 -8.23
CA ASP A 64 -8.77 8.15 -7.48
C ASP A 64 -9.09 7.93 -5.99
N GLN A 65 -9.42 6.69 -5.62
CA GLN A 65 -9.63 6.29 -4.22
C GLN A 65 -8.34 5.80 -3.56
N CYS A 66 -7.31 5.45 -4.34
CA CYS A 66 -6.05 4.94 -3.82
C CYS A 66 -5.19 6.06 -3.24
N ARG A 67 -4.80 5.89 -1.98
CA ARG A 67 -3.81 6.75 -1.33
C ARG A 67 -2.81 5.88 -0.60
N LEU A 68 -1.54 6.22 -0.73
CA LEU A 68 -0.46 5.49 -0.08
C LEU A 68 0.60 6.48 0.44
N LEU A 69 0.83 6.49 1.75
CA LEU A 69 2.01 7.12 2.35
C LEU A 69 3.03 6.02 2.65
N VAL A 70 4.29 6.22 2.27
CA VAL A 70 5.42 5.37 2.67
C VAL A 70 6.53 6.23 3.26
N LEU A 71 7.04 5.83 4.42
CA LEU A 71 8.05 6.55 5.19
C LEU A 71 9.24 5.64 5.45
N ASP A 72 10.46 6.16 5.24
CA ASP A 72 11.69 5.52 5.70
C ASP A 72 11.86 5.77 7.21
N LEU A 73 12.01 4.70 8.00
CA LEU A 73 12.25 4.75 9.44
C LEU A 73 13.66 5.24 9.79
N ALA A 74 14.59 5.28 8.84
CA ALA A 74 15.85 5.99 9.02
C ALA A 74 15.68 7.52 9.02
N GLY A 75 14.44 8.03 8.86
CA GLY A 75 14.09 9.44 9.05
C GLY A 75 14.50 10.35 7.91
N ARG A 76 14.79 9.78 6.73
CA ARG A 76 15.36 10.54 5.61
C ARG A 76 14.32 10.98 4.59
N GLU A 77 13.29 10.19 4.34
CA GLU A 77 12.35 10.45 3.25
C GLU A 77 10.94 9.93 3.55
N GLY A 78 9.94 10.68 3.09
CA GLY A 78 8.55 10.25 3.05
C GLY A 78 7.97 10.51 1.66
N ARG A 79 7.10 9.61 1.19
CA ARG A 79 6.45 9.73 -0.11
C ARG A 79 4.96 9.52 0.04
N LEU A 80 4.17 10.46 -0.46
CA LEU A 80 2.72 10.34 -0.57
C LEU A 80 2.32 10.18 -2.04
N LEU A 81 1.63 9.09 -2.32
CA LEU A 81 0.94 8.82 -3.57
C LEU A 81 -0.54 9.10 -3.35
N ASP A 82 -0.95 10.32 -3.70
CA ASP A 82 -2.34 10.77 -3.70
C ASP A 82 -2.51 11.70 -4.91
N ARG A 83 -3.45 11.38 -5.81
CA ARG A 83 -3.68 12.21 -7.00
C ARG A 83 -4.35 13.54 -6.68
N SER A 84 -5.07 13.60 -5.56
CA SER A 84 -5.80 14.78 -5.08
C SER A 84 -4.95 15.70 -4.20
N LEU A 85 -3.87 15.17 -3.60
CA LEU A 85 -3.03 15.90 -2.67
C LEU A 85 -1.60 16.05 -3.20
N ARG A 86 -1.09 17.29 -3.22
CA ARG A 86 0.35 17.53 -3.40
C ARG A 86 1.00 17.84 -2.05
N PRO A 87 1.83 16.94 -1.49
CA PRO A 87 2.54 17.22 -0.26
C PRO A 87 3.58 18.32 -0.48
N LYS A 88 3.63 19.28 0.44
CA LYS A 88 4.70 20.28 0.55
C LYS A 88 5.84 19.78 1.43
N ALA A 89 5.53 19.03 2.48
CA ALA A 89 6.52 18.42 3.37
C ALA A 89 5.94 17.17 4.03
N ILE A 90 6.81 16.22 4.36
CA ILE A 90 6.47 15.01 5.11
C ILE A 90 7.51 14.85 6.22
N ALA A 91 7.08 14.61 7.45
CA ALA A 91 7.94 14.34 8.58
C ALA A 91 7.45 13.10 9.32
N ALA A 92 8.36 12.18 9.65
CA ALA A 92 8.08 11.01 10.48
C ALA A 92 8.64 11.22 11.89
N ARG A 93 7.96 10.70 12.91
CA ARG A 93 8.51 10.66 14.26
C ARG A 93 9.63 9.60 14.35
N PRO A 94 10.79 9.93 14.94
CA PRO A 94 11.90 8.97 15.08
C PRO A 94 11.55 7.74 15.92
N ASP A 95 10.66 7.90 16.90
CA ASP A 95 10.27 6.86 17.87
C ASP A 95 9.12 5.97 17.40
N GLY A 96 8.72 6.07 16.13
CA GLY A 96 7.66 5.25 15.55
C GLY A 96 6.41 6.07 15.25
N PRO A 97 5.23 5.43 15.18
CA PRO A 97 4.54 5.22 13.92
C PRO A 97 3.55 6.35 13.61
N SER A 98 4.02 7.58 13.76
CA SER A 98 3.30 8.78 13.40
C SER A 98 4.04 9.53 12.31
N ALA A 99 3.28 10.14 11.42
CA ALA A 99 3.78 11.07 10.43
C ALA A 99 2.92 12.32 10.37
N PHE A 100 3.52 13.36 9.82
CA PHE A 100 2.89 14.61 9.50
C PHE A 100 3.08 14.88 8.01
N VAL A 101 2.00 15.25 7.33
CA VAL A 101 2.00 15.64 5.93
C VAL A 101 1.47 17.06 5.85
N LEU A 102 2.29 18.00 5.41
CA LEU A 102 1.85 19.36 5.10
C LEU A 102 1.50 19.43 3.62
N SER A 103 0.35 20.01 3.29
CA SER A 103 -0.11 20.20 1.90
C SER A 103 -0.76 21.57 1.69
N GLY A 104 -1.29 21.82 0.50
CA GLY A 104 -2.16 23.00 0.25
C GLY A 104 -3.45 22.99 1.07
N ALA A 105 -3.94 21.82 1.47
CA ALA A 105 -5.14 21.66 2.29
C ALA A 105 -4.88 21.78 3.81
N GLY A 106 -3.63 21.92 4.22
CA GLY A 106 -3.24 22.03 5.63
C GLY A 106 -2.35 20.88 6.10
N LEU A 107 -2.27 20.72 7.43
CA LEU A 107 -1.47 19.70 8.09
C LEU A 107 -2.34 18.47 8.38
N SER A 108 -1.92 17.33 7.86
CA SER A 108 -2.47 16.01 8.19
C SER A 108 -1.53 15.28 9.14
N ARG A 109 -2.10 14.55 10.10
CA ARG A 109 -1.37 13.67 11.00
C ARG A 109 -1.82 12.23 10.77
N LEU A 110 -0.86 11.38 10.44
CA LEU A 110 -1.01 9.92 10.44
C LEU A 110 -0.55 9.39 11.79
N LYS A 111 -1.32 8.46 12.36
CA LYS A 111 -0.88 7.57 13.44
C LYS A 111 -1.19 6.14 13.05
N LEU A 112 -0.29 5.21 13.37
CA LEU A 112 -0.55 3.80 13.22
C LEU A 112 -0.62 3.11 14.58
N HIS A 113 -1.58 2.22 14.68
CA HIS A 113 -1.89 1.46 15.87
C HIS A 113 -1.75 -0.03 15.53
N PRO A 114 -1.12 -0.85 16.38
CA PRO A 114 -1.16 -2.30 16.19
C PRO A 114 -2.61 -2.81 16.15
N ASN A 115 -2.95 -3.66 15.18
CA ASN A 115 -4.26 -4.31 15.08
C ASN A 115 -4.09 -5.76 14.59
N GLY A 116 -3.80 -6.66 15.53
CA GLY A 116 -3.46 -8.05 15.19
C GLY A 116 -2.20 -8.12 14.34
N SER A 117 -2.31 -8.68 13.14
CA SER A 117 -1.19 -8.84 12.20
C SER A 117 -1.00 -7.65 11.25
N ALA A 118 -1.93 -6.70 11.20
CA ALA A 118 -1.82 -5.46 10.43
C ALA A 118 -1.72 -4.24 11.36
N LEU A 119 -1.45 -3.06 10.78
CA LEU A 119 -1.62 -1.79 11.51
C LEU A 119 -2.93 -1.12 11.08
N PHE A 120 -3.57 -0.44 12.02
CA PHE A 120 -4.67 0.48 11.73
C PHE A 120 -4.12 1.89 11.59
N ALA A 121 -4.57 2.64 10.58
CA ALA A 121 -4.17 4.02 10.35
C ALA A 121 -5.28 5.00 10.75
N GLU A 122 -4.97 5.92 11.65
CA GLU A 122 -5.80 7.10 11.93
C GLU A 122 -5.17 8.30 11.23
N ILE A 123 -5.95 8.99 10.39
CA ILE A 123 -5.50 10.18 9.68
C ILE A 123 -6.40 11.34 10.06
N ALA A 124 -5.82 12.33 10.74
CA ALA A 124 -6.49 13.58 11.07
C ALA A 124 -6.09 14.65 10.04
N ALA A 125 -7.05 15.26 9.37
CA ALA A 125 -6.84 16.36 8.41
C ALA A 125 -7.84 17.48 8.70
N GLY A 126 -7.41 18.52 9.41
CA GLY A 126 -8.33 19.50 10.00
C GLY A 126 -9.29 18.83 10.97
N ASP A 127 -10.60 19.06 10.80
CA ASP A 127 -11.66 18.44 11.60
C ASP A 127 -12.07 17.04 11.11
N GLN A 128 -11.54 16.59 9.97
CA GLN A 128 -11.84 15.27 9.43
C GLN A 128 -10.93 14.21 10.04
N ARG A 129 -11.52 13.05 10.34
CA ARG A 129 -10.80 11.82 10.69
C ARG A 129 -11.10 10.76 9.64
N LEU A 130 -10.05 10.22 9.05
CA LEU A 130 -10.11 9.11 8.11
C LEU A 130 -9.47 7.88 8.75
N GLU A 131 -9.98 6.73 8.37
CA GLU A 131 -9.46 5.43 8.76
C GLU A 131 -8.73 4.78 7.59
N GLY A 132 -7.72 3.99 7.90
CA GLY A 132 -6.95 3.26 6.91
C GLY A 132 -6.25 2.04 7.49
N LEU A 133 -5.39 1.47 6.67
CA LEU A 133 -4.55 0.34 7.03
C LEU A 133 -3.10 0.76 6.97
N GLY A 134 -2.26 0.07 7.73
CA GLY A 134 -0.82 0.28 7.71
C GLY A 134 -0.05 -1.02 7.66
N TRP A 135 1.16 -0.89 7.16
CA TRP A 135 2.15 -1.95 7.07
C TRP A 135 3.47 -1.45 7.64
N ARG A 136 4.21 -2.33 8.32
CA ARG A 136 5.53 -1.98 8.84
C ARG A 136 6.53 -3.09 8.53
N THR A 137 7.66 -2.68 7.99
CA THR A 137 8.85 -3.52 7.86
C THR A 137 9.90 -3.05 8.87
N ALA A 138 11.08 -3.68 8.85
CA ALA A 138 12.21 -3.20 9.64
C ALA A 138 12.69 -1.80 9.22
N ARG A 139 12.41 -1.37 7.99
CA ARG A 139 12.98 -0.16 7.38
C ARG A 139 11.95 0.89 7.02
N SER A 140 10.73 0.48 6.72
CA SER A 140 9.69 1.39 6.27
C SER A 140 8.40 1.19 7.02
N VAL A 141 7.58 2.22 7.00
CA VAL A 141 6.19 2.13 7.40
C VAL A 141 5.33 2.74 6.30
N ALA A 142 4.22 2.07 6.00
CA ALA A 142 3.28 2.50 4.99
C ALA A 142 1.87 2.60 5.57
N ALA A 143 1.06 3.48 4.99
CA ALA A 143 -0.36 3.61 5.29
C ALA A 143 -1.16 3.81 4.01
N ALA A 144 -2.25 3.09 3.88
CA ALA A 144 -3.22 3.22 2.79
C ALA A 144 -4.59 3.60 3.35
N TRP A 145 -5.28 4.50 2.67
CA TRP A 145 -6.61 4.97 3.10
C TRP A 145 -7.42 5.53 1.94
N GLY A 146 -8.71 5.73 2.19
CA GLY A 146 -9.60 6.43 1.29
C GLY A 146 -11.01 6.49 1.84
N GLY A 147 -12.03 6.45 0.97
CA GLY A 147 -13.45 6.57 1.36
C GLY A 147 -13.90 5.52 2.38
N GLU A 148 -14.41 4.38 1.92
CA GLU A 148 -14.86 3.31 2.81
C GLU A 148 -13.69 2.39 3.19
N LEU A 149 -13.36 2.30 4.49
CA LEU A 149 -12.29 1.43 5.00
C LEU A 149 -12.43 0.00 4.49
N ASP A 150 -13.66 -0.53 4.46
CA ASP A 150 -13.96 -1.92 4.08
C ASP A 150 -13.65 -2.24 2.61
N ARG A 151 -13.26 -1.25 1.81
CA ARG A 151 -12.85 -1.40 0.41
C ARG A 151 -11.37 -1.13 0.15
N HIS A 152 -10.61 -0.76 1.19
CA HIS A 152 -9.19 -0.44 1.04
C HIS A 152 -8.31 -1.62 1.38
N VAL A 153 -7.35 -1.86 0.49
CA VAL A 153 -6.33 -2.87 0.66
C VAL A 153 -4.96 -2.20 0.81
N ILE A 154 -4.16 -2.72 1.73
CA ILE A 154 -2.71 -2.49 1.73
C ILE A 154 -1.99 -3.82 1.50
N LEU A 155 -1.01 -3.80 0.59
CA LEU A 155 -0.19 -4.95 0.24
C LEU A 155 1.29 -4.62 0.45
N PHE A 156 2.06 -5.62 0.85
CA PHE A 156 3.51 -5.57 0.80
C PHE A 156 4.04 -6.80 0.06
N TYR A 157 4.65 -6.59 -1.11
CA TYR A 157 5.28 -7.62 -1.91
C TYR A 157 6.77 -7.74 -1.63
N GLU A 158 7.24 -8.96 -1.45
CA GLU A 158 8.64 -9.34 -1.39
C GLU A 158 9.02 -10.08 -2.67
N MET A 159 10.04 -9.55 -3.37
CA MET A 159 10.55 -10.16 -4.60
C MET A 159 11.46 -11.35 -4.26
N ALA A 160 11.25 -12.49 -4.92
CA ALA A 160 12.19 -13.61 -4.84
C ALA A 160 13.52 -13.23 -5.51
N ALA A 161 14.61 -13.90 -5.11
CA ALA A 161 15.95 -13.66 -5.67
C ALA A 161 16.01 -13.81 -7.20
N SER A 162 15.11 -14.61 -7.79
CA SER A 162 14.99 -14.79 -9.24
C SER A 162 14.49 -13.56 -9.99
N GLY A 163 13.84 -12.61 -9.30
CA GLY A 163 13.15 -11.47 -9.91
C GLY A 163 11.92 -11.84 -10.75
N ARG A 164 11.49 -13.12 -10.72
CA ARG A 164 10.38 -13.65 -11.52
C ARG A 164 9.18 -14.07 -10.70
N GLU A 165 9.32 -14.07 -9.40
CA GLU A 165 8.28 -14.44 -8.45
C GLU A 165 8.28 -13.43 -7.31
N ALA A 166 7.11 -13.15 -6.77
CA ALA A 166 6.97 -12.36 -5.56
C ALA A 166 5.83 -12.93 -4.70
N THR A 167 5.91 -12.69 -3.41
CA THR A 167 4.83 -13.03 -2.47
C THR A 167 4.39 -11.76 -1.76
N ALA A 168 3.10 -11.61 -1.57
CA ALA A 168 2.55 -10.54 -0.76
C ALA A 168 1.79 -11.08 0.44
N LYS A 169 1.88 -10.30 1.52
CA LYS A 169 0.88 -10.30 2.57
C LYS A 169 0.05 -9.02 2.42
N TRP A 170 -1.25 -9.13 2.65
CA TRP A 170 -2.14 -7.98 2.54
C TRP A 170 -3.30 -8.02 3.52
N ALA A 171 -3.82 -6.83 3.81
CA ALA A 171 -4.97 -6.60 4.68
C ALA A 171 -6.05 -5.85 3.91
N LEU A 172 -7.32 -6.15 4.18
CA LEU A 172 -8.49 -5.52 3.59
C LEU A 172 -9.45 -5.08 4.69
N GLY A 173 -9.76 -3.79 4.71
CA GLY A 173 -10.71 -3.19 5.65
C GLY A 173 -10.54 -3.63 7.09
N ARG A 174 -11.64 -4.04 7.72
CA ARG A 174 -11.63 -4.51 9.12
C ARG A 174 -11.36 -6.01 9.27
N ILE A 175 -10.90 -6.69 8.22
CA ILE A 175 -10.59 -8.12 8.29
C ILE A 175 -9.30 -8.31 9.11
N PRO A 176 -9.36 -9.01 10.26
CA PRO A 176 -8.21 -9.11 11.17
C PRO A 176 -7.11 -10.05 10.66
N ALA A 177 -7.43 -10.93 9.71
CA ALA A 177 -6.52 -11.92 9.16
C ALA A 177 -5.84 -11.39 7.89
N LEU A 178 -4.53 -11.59 7.79
CA LEU A 178 -3.77 -11.30 6.59
C LEU A 178 -4.01 -12.37 5.53
N ALA A 179 -4.22 -11.93 4.29
CA ALA A 179 -4.26 -12.81 3.15
C ALA A 179 -2.89 -12.92 2.47
N ASP A 180 -2.74 -14.00 1.70
CA ASP A 180 -1.55 -14.32 0.95
C ASP A 180 -1.81 -14.14 -0.55
N GLU A 181 -0.84 -13.57 -1.24
CA GLU A 181 -0.84 -13.46 -2.71
C GLU A 181 0.52 -13.90 -3.26
N ARG A 182 0.50 -14.56 -4.42
CA ARG A 182 1.69 -14.96 -5.18
C ARG A 182 1.63 -14.36 -6.57
N LEU A 183 2.77 -13.83 -6.99
CA LEU A 183 2.99 -13.31 -8.33
C LEU A 183 3.99 -14.17 -9.08
N ARG A 184 3.71 -14.40 -10.36
CA ARG A 184 4.67 -15.00 -11.30
C ARG A 184 4.74 -14.16 -12.58
N ARG A 185 5.93 -13.67 -12.92
CA ARG A 185 6.14 -12.83 -14.11
C ARG A 185 5.79 -13.62 -15.37
N ILE A 186 5.00 -13.02 -16.26
CA ILE A 186 4.56 -13.63 -17.52
C ILE A 186 5.07 -12.87 -18.76
N SER A 187 5.41 -11.59 -18.63
CA SER A 187 6.12 -10.79 -19.63
C SER A 187 6.82 -9.62 -18.97
#